data_AF-A0A649Z5D0-F1
#
_entry.id   AF-A0A649Z5D0-F1
#
_cell.length_a   1.000
_cell.length_b   1.000
_cell.length_c   1.000
_cell.angle_alpha   90.00
_cell.angle_beta   90.00
_cell.angle_gamma   90.00
#
_symmetry.space_group_name_H-M   'P 1'
#
loop_
_entity.id
_entity.type
_entity.pdbx_description
1 polymer ?
#
loop_
_entity_poly.entity_id
_entity_poly.type
_entity_poly.pdbx_seq_one_letter_code
_entity_poly.pdbx_strand_id
1 'polypeptide(L)'
;MGGAYFRVKEGEPTGWNPAALPPTKRNISFMKDLVRLLCTLNSEPLDDYQNRLISDAVERLMQRSNRSYPISKLRPLILEPDDTETRRMGLKHA
;
A
#
# COMPACT_ATOMS: atom_id res chain seq x y z
N MET A 1 4.74 -24.17 15.08
CA MET A 1 4.21 -22.82 14.83
C MET A 1 5.34 -21.83 15.07
N GLY A 2 6.02 -21.37 14.02
CA GLY A 2 7.24 -20.56 14.10
C GLY A 2 7.03 -19.16 13.51
N GLY A 3 6.07 -18.41 14.05
CA GLY A 3 5.88 -17.02 13.66
C GLY A 3 6.97 -16.14 14.27
N ALA A 4 7.62 -15.31 13.46
CA ALA A 4 8.46 -14.23 13.97
C ALA A 4 7.56 -13.06 14.37
N TYR A 5 7.56 -12.71 15.66
CA TYR A 5 6.81 -11.57 16.17
C TYR A 5 7.71 -10.34 16.15
N PHE A 6 7.35 -9.36 15.34
CA PHE A 6 8.02 -8.07 15.30
C PHE A 6 7.25 -7.08 16.18
N ARG A 7 7.84 -6.60 17.27
CA ARG A 7 7.24 -5.53 18.10
C ARG A 7 7.38 -4.21 17.36
N VAL A 8 6.25 -3.57 17.07
CA VAL A 8 6.21 -2.17 16.61
C VAL A 8 6.02 -1.31 17.85
N LYS A 9 6.97 -0.42 18.11
CA LYS A 9 6.86 0.61 19.14
C LYS A 9 6.77 1.96 18.45
N GLU A 10 5.93 2.82 19.00
CA GLU A 10 5.82 4.19 18.53
C GLU A 10 7.15 4.94 18.71
N GLY A 11 7.60 5.64 17.66
CA GLY A 11 8.84 6.40 17.69
C GLY A 11 10.15 5.61 17.51
N GLU A 12 10.13 4.26 17.55
CA GLU A 12 11.35 3.44 17.36
C GLU A 12 11.39 2.81 15.95
N PRO A 13 12.52 2.93 15.21
CA PRO A 13 12.71 2.22 13.95
C PRO A 13 12.63 0.69 14.15
N THR A 14 11.66 0.05 13.51
CA THR A 14 11.42 -1.39 13.67
C THR A 14 12.30 -2.27 12.78
N GLY A 15 13.00 -1.68 11.82
CA GLY A 15 13.73 -2.42 10.77
C GLY A 15 12.82 -3.21 9.81
N TRP A 16 11.51 -3.15 10.00
CA TRP A 16 10.54 -3.91 9.22
C TRP A 16 10.14 -3.12 7.96
N ASN A 17 10.63 -3.57 6.80
CA ASN A 17 10.19 -3.06 5.50
C ASN A 17 9.70 -4.21 4.59
N PRO A 18 8.38 -4.47 4.55
CA PRO A 18 7.79 -5.47 3.66
C PRO A 18 8.12 -5.26 2.17
N ALA A 19 8.26 -4.00 1.74
CA ALA A 19 8.59 -3.68 0.36
C ALA A 19 10.07 -3.96 0.01
N ALA A 20 10.91 -4.35 0.98
CA ALA A 20 12.27 -4.81 0.72
C ALA A 20 12.32 -6.25 0.17
N LEU A 21 11.22 -7.02 0.29
CA LEU A 21 11.14 -8.37 -0.25
C LEU A 21 11.44 -8.39 -1.77
N PRO A 22 12.02 -9.48 -2.31
CA PRO A 22 12.20 -9.62 -3.75
C PRO A 22 10.86 -9.50 -4.50
N PRO A 23 10.78 -8.81 -5.65
CA PRO A 23 9.53 -8.57 -6.38
C PRO A 23 9.04 -9.81 -7.15
N THR A 24 8.79 -10.90 -6.43
CA THR A 24 8.17 -12.11 -6.97
C THR A 24 6.65 -11.96 -6.98
N LYS A 25 5.94 -12.72 -7.82
CA LYS A 25 4.46 -12.72 -7.86
C LYS A 25 3.84 -12.97 -6.48
N ARG A 26 4.42 -13.89 -5.71
CA ARG A 26 3.98 -14.21 -4.34
C ARG A 26 4.13 -13.01 -3.40
N ASN A 27 5.29 -12.35 -3.41
CA ASN A 27 5.55 -11.21 -2.52
C ASN A 27 4.75 -9.98 -2.92
N ILE A 28 4.49 -9.79 -4.22
CA ILE A 28 3.60 -8.74 -4.72
C ILE A 28 2.17 -8.98 -4.23
N SER A 29 1.66 -10.22 -4.32
CA SER A 29 0.33 -10.56 -3.77
C SER A 29 0.26 -10.26 -2.27
N PHE A 30 1.26 -10.71 -1.51
CA PHE A 30 1.36 -10.42 -0.07
C PHE A 30 1.35 -8.90 0.21
N MET A 31 2.08 -8.10 -0.56
CA MET A 31 2.09 -6.65 -0.40
C MET A 31 0.73 -6.02 -0.72
N LYS A 32 0.01 -6.50 -1.73
CA LYS A 32 -1.35 -6.02 -2.04
C LYS A 32 -2.30 -6.29 -0.87
N ASP A 33 -2.26 -7.50 -0.33
CA ASP A 33 -3.12 -7.90 0.78
C ASP A 33 -2.77 -7.13 2.07
N LEU A 34 -1.49 -6.91 2.33
CA LEU A 34 -1.03 -6.10 3.44
C LEU A 34 -1.52 -4.64 3.34
N VAL A 35 -1.41 -4.01 2.16
CA VAL A 35 -1.86 -2.63 1.98
C VAL A 35 -3.39 -2.53 2.13
N ARG A 36 -4.16 -3.48 1.56
CA ARG A 36 -5.62 -3.54 1.75
C ARG A 36 -6.00 -3.70 3.22
N LEU A 37 -5.29 -4.56 3.95
CA LEU A 37 -5.49 -4.73 5.39
C LEU A 37 -5.28 -3.40 6.12
N LEU A 38 -4.18 -2.69 5.84
CA LEU A 38 -3.90 -1.39 6.46
C LEU A 38 -4.99 -0.35 6.18
N CYS A 39 -5.54 -0.32 4.97
CA CYS A 39 -6.63 0.60 4.60
C CYS A 39 -7.97 0.26 5.25
N THR A 40 -8.21 -1.00 5.62
CA THR A 40 -9.49 -1.48 6.18
C THR A 40 -9.49 -1.57 7.71
N LEU A 41 -8.39 -1.21 8.39
CA LEU A 41 -8.27 -1.27 9.86
C LEU A 41 -9.35 -0.49 10.60
N ASN A 42 -9.91 0.57 10.00
CA ASN A 42 -10.96 1.39 10.59
C ASN A 42 -12.39 0.90 10.24
N SER A 43 -12.53 -0.35 9.78
CA SER A 43 -13.82 -0.95 9.35
C SER A 43 -14.47 -0.30 8.12
N GLU A 44 -13.73 0.51 7.37
CA GLU A 44 -14.18 1.01 6.07
C GLU A 44 -13.82 0.00 4.97
N PRO A 45 -14.81 -0.53 4.21
CA PRO A 45 -14.54 -1.45 3.13
C PRO A 45 -13.93 -0.70 1.93
N LEU A 46 -13.03 -1.38 1.21
CA LEU A 46 -12.52 -0.90 -0.07
C LEU A 46 -13.45 -1.30 -1.21
N ASP A 47 -13.79 -0.35 -2.08
CA ASP A 47 -14.52 -0.65 -3.32
C ASP A 47 -13.61 -1.28 -4.41
N ASP A 48 -14.21 -1.72 -5.52
CA ASP A 48 -13.48 -2.34 -6.63
C ASP A 48 -12.51 -1.40 -7.34
N TYR A 49 -12.77 -0.09 -7.32
CA TYR A 49 -11.89 0.91 -7.92
C TYR A 49 -10.64 1.10 -7.04
N GLN A 50 -10.83 1.30 -5.74
CA GLN A 50 -9.75 1.39 -4.75
C GLN A 50 -8.89 0.12 -4.73
N ASN A 51 -9.51 -1.05 -4.84
CA ASN A 51 -8.78 -2.33 -4.91
C ASN A 51 -7.87 -2.44 -6.15
N ARG A 52 -8.32 -1.92 -7.30
CA ARG A 52 -7.52 -1.85 -8.53
C ARG A 52 -6.39 -0.84 -8.40
N LEU A 53 -6.70 0.34 -7.89
CA LEU A 53 -5.74 1.42 -7.70
C LEU A 53 -4.61 1.03 -6.71
N ILE A 54 -4.95 0.36 -5.60
CA ILE A 54 -3.96 -0.22 -4.67
C ILE A 54 -3.12 -1.30 -5.37
N SER A 55 -3.75 -2.17 -6.17
CA SER A 55 -3.04 -3.23 -6.89
C SER A 55 -1.98 -2.64 -7.83
N ASP A 56 -2.34 -1.64 -8.63
CA ASP A 56 -1.44 -1.00 -9.59
C ASP A 56 -0.33 -0.22 -8.89
N ALA A 57 -0.66 0.52 -7.82
CA ALA A 57 0.31 1.24 -7.02
C ALA A 57 1.35 0.30 -6.39
N VAL A 58 0.93 -0.85 -5.87
CA VAL A 58 1.84 -1.86 -5.30
C VAL A 58 2.74 -2.46 -6.38
N GLU A 59 2.21 -2.77 -7.56
CA GLU A 59 3.05 -3.27 -8.67
C GLU A 59 4.12 -2.26 -9.08
N ARG A 60 3.74 -0.99 -9.25
CA ARG A 60 4.68 0.10 -9.55
C ARG A 60 5.71 0.31 -8.44
N LEU A 61 5.31 0.23 -7.17
CA LEU A 61 6.23 0.31 -6.04
C LEU A 61 7.27 -0.81 -6.11
N MET A 62 6.84 -2.04 -6.35
CA MET A 62 7.70 -3.23 -6.31
C MET A 62 8.72 -3.27 -7.46
N GLN A 63 8.48 -2.52 -8.54
CA GLN A 63 9.43 -2.33 -9.65
C GLN A 63 10.53 -1.30 -9.36
N ARG A 64 10.40 -0.48 -8.30
CA ARG A 64 11.39 0.56 -7.98
C ARG A 64 12.68 -0.05 -7.43
N SER A 65 13.82 0.52 -7.82
CA SER A 65 15.13 0.17 -7.27
C SER A 65 15.25 0.52 -5.78
N ASN A 66 14.78 1.71 -5.38
CA ASN A 66 14.71 2.12 -3.98
C ASN A 66 13.27 2.03 -3.46
N ARG A 67 13.04 1.15 -2.49
CA ARG A 67 11.73 0.88 -1.86
C ARG A 67 11.70 1.21 -0.35
N SER A 68 12.66 2.01 0.14
CA SER A 68 12.59 2.57 1.50
C SER A 68 11.41 3.52 1.64
N TYR A 69 10.82 3.59 2.84
CA TYR A 69 9.63 4.40 3.14
C TYR A 69 8.44 4.08 2.19
N PRO A 70 7.96 2.82 2.16
CA PRO A 70 7.01 2.35 1.17
C PRO A 70 5.68 3.11 1.19
N ILE A 71 5.17 3.47 2.37
CA ILE A 71 3.91 4.22 2.49
C ILE A 71 4.02 5.60 1.83
N SER A 72 5.11 6.33 2.10
CA SER A 72 5.38 7.63 1.47
C SER A 72 5.46 7.54 -0.05
N LYS A 73 5.95 6.41 -0.58
CA LYS A 73 6.06 6.15 -2.02
C LYS A 73 4.77 5.62 -2.66
N LEU A 74 3.92 4.94 -1.90
CA LEU A 74 2.59 4.51 -2.33
C LEU A 74 1.63 5.69 -2.43
N ARG A 75 1.73 6.66 -1.51
CA ARG A 75 0.85 7.82 -1.47
C ARG A 75 0.67 8.52 -2.84
N PRO A 76 1.72 8.94 -3.57
CA PRO A 76 1.53 9.54 -4.90
C PRO A 76 0.98 8.54 -5.93
N LEU A 77 1.31 7.24 -5.85
CA LEU A 77 0.82 6.22 -6.79
C LEU A 77 -0.66 5.87 -6.60
N ILE A 78 -1.19 6.12 -5.40
CA ILE A 78 -2.60 5.92 -5.03
C ILE A 78 -3.37 7.23 -5.25
N LEU A 79 -2.77 8.39 -4.95
CA LEU A 79 -3.44 9.68 -5.07
C LEU A 79 -3.38 10.28 -6.49
N GLU A 80 -2.50 9.80 -7.36
CA GLU A 80 -2.60 10.08 -8.81
C GLU A 80 -3.51 9.04 -9.43
N PRO A 81 -4.67 9.45 -9.97
CA PRO A 81 -4.62 10.07 -11.28
C PRO A 81 -5.51 11.31 -11.49
N ASP A 82 -5.04 12.26 -12.30
CA ASP A 82 -5.79 13.40 -12.83
C ASP A 82 -6.69 12.97 -14.02
N ASP A 83 -7.52 11.96 -13.79
CA ASP A 83 -8.44 11.41 -14.79
C ASP A 83 -9.88 11.91 -14.57
N THR A 84 -10.68 11.89 -15.64
CA THR A 84 -12.10 12.31 -15.67
C THR A 84 -12.98 11.60 -14.63
N GLU A 85 -12.57 10.43 -14.14
CA GLU A 85 -13.23 9.64 -13.10
C GLU A 85 -13.02 10.22 -11.69
N THR A 86 -11.83 10.75 -11.39
CA THR A 86 -11.51 11.50 -10.15
C THR A 86 -12.34 12.79 -10.07
N ARG A 87 -12.58 13.44 -11.22
CA ARG A 87 -13.51 14.59 -11.35
C ARG A 87 -14.97 14.21 -11.12
N ARG A 88 -15.40 12.98 -11.44
CA ARG A 88 -16.77 12.49 -11.21
C ARG A 88 -17.04 12.12 -9.76
N MET A 89 -16.08 11.52 -9.07
CA MET A 89 -16.26 11.04 -7.69
C MET A 89 -16.07 12.13 -6.63
N GLY A 90 -15.49 13.28 -7.00
CA GLY A 90 -15.42 14.47 -6.16
C GLY A 90 -14.44 14.32 -4.99
N LEU A 91 -13.46 15.22 -4.92
CA LEU A 91 -12.76 15.50 -3.67
C LEU A 91 -13.79 16.01 -2.66
N LYS A 92 -14.37 15.12 -1.85
CA LYS A 92 -15.03 15.52 -0.61
C LYS A 92 -13.95 15.83 0.43
N HIS A 93 -13.22 16.91 0.23
CA HIS A 93 -12.52 17.58 1.32
C HIS A 93 -12.81 19.08 1.22
N ALA A 94 -13.19 19.61 2.38
CA ALA A 94 -13.68 20.95 2.67
C ALA A 94 -12.79 22.09 2.18
#